data_AF-A0A0B2SQ68-F1
#
_entry.id   AF-A0A0B2SQ68-F1
#
_cell.length_a   1.000
_cell.length_b   1.000
_cell.length_c   1.000
_cell.angle_alpha   90.00
_cell.angle_beta   90.00
_cell.angle_gamma   90.00
#
_symmetry.space_group_name_H-M   'P 1'
#
loop_
_entity.id
_entity.type
_entity.pdbx_description
1 polymer ?
#
loop_
_entity_poly.entity_id
_entity_poly.type
_entity_poly.pdbx_seq_one_letter_code
_entity_poly.pdbx_strand_id
1 'polypeptide(L)'
;MEAIVPVVDFQRLSEEEERKKLRKTCEKPGCFRIINHSIPLTLMADMKSVVKYLHDLPTEIKMRNKPSVPESGYRAASPTSPLYEGMGIYDMHASPQAFEDFCSNLNVSPRHRVVLFFPFLCSPNDLSSSPNDTWPAKDEVSIKGTSMLK
;
A
#
# COMPACT_ATOMS: atom_id res chain seq x y z
N MET A 1 0.12 -15.81 -25.36
CA MET A 1 -0.85 -16.30 -24.37
C MET A 1 -1.04 -15.19 -23.37
N GLU A 2 -2.23 -14.59 -23.29
CA GLU A 2 -2.54 -13.64 -22.22
C GLU A 2 -2.61 -14.42 -20.90
N ALA A 3 -1.74 -14.06 -19.95
CA ALA A 3 -1.80 -14.63 -18.62
C ALA A 3 -3.01 -14.03 -17.89
N ILE A 4 -4.03 -14.84 -17.65
CA ILE A 4 -5.21 -14.42 -16.87
C ILE A 4 -4.79 -14.28 -15.41
N VAL A 5 -4.89 -13.07 -14.86
CA VAL A 5 -4.61 -12.82 -13.44
C VAL A 5 -5.73 -13.47 -12.60
N PRO A 6 -5.40 -14.40 -11.69
CA PRO A 6 -6.39 -15.04 -10.83
C PRO A 6 -7.15 -14.02 -9.98
N VAL A 7 -8.43 -14.29 -9.71
CA VAL A 7 -9.27 -13.45 -8.86
C VAL A 7 -9.60 -14.21 -7.58
N VAL A 8 -9.38 -13.62 -6.41
CA VAL A 8 -9.70 -14.18 -5.08
C VAL A 8 -10.84 -13.37 -4.46
N ASP A 9 -11.87 -14.06 -3.98
CA ASP A 9 -13.01 -13.45 -3.28
C ASP A 9 -12.72 -13.33 -1.79
N PHE A 10 -12.59 -12.10 -1.30
CA PHE A 10 -12.23 -11.83 0.09
C PHE A 10 -13.29 -12.32 1.09
N GLN A 11 -14.58 -12.23 0.75
CA GLN A 11 -15.66 -12.63 1.66
C GLN A 11 -15.78 -14.14 1.79
N ARG A 12 -15.25 -14.88 0.82
CA ARG A 12 -15.27 -16.36 0.79
C ARG A 12 -14.00 -16.99 1.34
N LEU A 13 -13.09 -16.21 1.94
CA LEU A 13 -11.87 -16.74 2.56
C LEU A 13 -12.13 -17.67 3.76
N SER A 14 -13.34 -17.69 4.31
CA SER A 14 -13.79 -18.70 5.29
C SER A 14 -14.00 -20.08 4.65
N GLU A 15 -14.16 -20.15 3.33
CA GLU A 15 -14.31 -21.39 2.57
C GLU A 15 -12.93 -21.99 2.24
N GLU A 16 -12.77 -23.29 2.47
CA GLU A 16 -11.51 -24.00 2.24
C GLU A 16 -11.01 -23.87 0.78
N GLU A 17 -11.94 -23.92 -0.18
CA GLU A 17 -11.60 -23.87 -1.61
C GLU A 17 -11.02 -22.51 -2.02
N GLU A 18 -11.57 -21.40 -1.51
CA GLU A 18 -11.05 -20.07 -1.81
C GLU A 18 -9.70 -19.83 -1.12
N ARG A 19 -9.49 -20.40 0.07
CA ARG A 19 -8.20 -20.34 0.77
C ARG A 19 -7.11 -21.17 0.08
N LYS A 20 -7.45 -22.36 -0.44
CA LYS A 20 -6.55 -23.16 -1.29
C LYS A 20 -6.18 -22.43 -2.57
N LYS A 21 -7.17 -21.77 -3.18
CA LYS A 21 -6.96 -20.94 -4.37
C LYS A 21 -6.00 -19.79 -4.08
N LEU A 22 -6.23 -19.03 -3.00
CA LEU A 22 -5.30 -17.98 -2.53
C LEU A 22 -3.87 -18.52 -2.36
N ARG A 23 -3.71 -19.63 -1.63
CA ARG A 23 -2.39 -20.27 -1.44
C ARG A 23 -1.73 -20.62 -2.77
N LYS A 24 -2.45 -21.29 -3.67
CA LYS A 24 -1.94 -21.69 -4.99
C LYS A 24 -1.54 -20.48 -5.84
N THR A 25 -2.27 -19.36 -5.72
CA THR A 25 -1.93 -18.12 -6.42
C THR A 25 -0.71 -17.42 -5.83
N CYS A 26 -0.47 -17.54 -4.52
CA CYS A 26 0.77 -17.08 -3.91
C CYS A 26 1.99 -17.92 -4.33
N GLU A 27 1.82 -19.24 -4.50
CA GLU A 27 2.93 -20.16 -4.84
C GLU A 27 3.36 -20.09 -6.31
N LYS A 28 2.44 -19.87 -7.25
CA LYS A 28 2.72 -19.99 -8.70
C LYS A 28 2.83 -18.63 -9.41
N PRO A 29 1.74 -17.85 -9.58
CA PRO A 29 1.81 -16.56 -10.25
C PRO A 29 2.34 -15.44 -9.38
N GLY A 30 2.32 -15.57 -8.04
CA GLY A 30 2.75 -14.52 -7.11
C GLY A 30 1.90 -13.22 -7.16
N CYS A 31 0.82 -13.22 -7.95
CA CYS A 31 -0.08 -12.09 -8.16
C CYS A 31 -1.52 -12.57 -8.37
N PHE A 32 -2.46 -11.83 -7.83
CA PHE A 32 -3.90 -12.08 -7.93
C PHE A 32 -4.67 -10.77 -7.67
N ARG A 33 -5.92 -10.70 -8.14
CA ARG A 33 -6.84 -9.59 -7.87
C ARG A 33 -7.76 -10.00 -6.75
N ILE A 34 -7.98 -9.12 -5.77
CA ILE A 34 -8.99 -9.32 -4.74
C ILE A 34 -10.28 -8.64 -5.16
N ILE A 35 -11.41 -9.32 -4.98
CA ILE A 35 -12.76 -8.75 -5.09
C ILE A 35 -13.50 -8.89 -3.77
N ASN A 36 -14.59 -8.14 -3.61
CA ASN A 36 -15.40 -8.11 -2.39
C ASN A 36 -14.56 -7.78 -1.14
N HIS A 37 -13.43 -7.08 -1.32
CA HIS A 37 -12.69 -6.47 -0.23
C HIS A 37 -13.60 -5.42 0.40
N SER A 38 -13.80 -5.46 1.72
CA SER A 38 -14.79 -4.61 2.44
C SER A 38 -14.50 -3.09 2.39
N ILE A 39 -13.58 -2.65 1.53
CA ILE A 39 -13.21 -1.26 1.29
C ILE A 39 -14.28 -0.60 0.40
N PRO A 40 -14.95 0.47 0.88
CA PRO A 40 -15.94 1.18 0.09
C PRO A 40 -15.37 1.76 -1.21
N LEU A 41 -16.11 1.64 -2.33
CA LEU A 41 -15.71 2.22 -3.62
C LEU A 41 -15.56 3.74 -3.55
N THR A 42 -16.40 4.40 -2.76
CA THR A 42 -16.36 5.85 -2.51
C THR A 42 -15.04 6.25 -1.86
N LEU A 43 -14.57 5.49 -0.88
CA LEU A 43 -13.29 5.73 -0.24
C LEU A 43 -12.12 5.58 -1.22
N MET A 44 -12.14 4.56 -2.09
CA MET A 44 -11.10 4.41 -3.11
C MET A 44 -11.08 5.58 -4.10
N ALA A 45 -12.25 6.10 -4.48
CA ALA A 45 -12.37 7.27 -5.33
C ALA A 45 -11.83 8.54 -4.63
N ASP A 46 -12.20 8.74 -3.37
CA ASP A 46 -11.71 9.85 -2.55
C ASP A 46 -10.18 9.75 -2.37
N MET A 47 -9.65 8.57 -2.07
CA MET A 47 -8.22 8.31 -1.96
C MET A 47 -7.48 8.65 -3.24
N LYS A 48 -8.01 8.23 -4.40
CA LYS A 48 -7.44 8.58 -5.72
C LYS A 48 -7.43 10.09 -5.94
N SER A 49 -8.48 10.80 -5.52
CA SER A 49 -8.55 12.26 -5.62
C SER A 49 -7.51 12.93 -4.72
N VAL A 50 -7.33 12.44 -3.49
CA VAL A 50 -6.33 12.99 -2.56
C VAL A 50 -4.91 12.72 -3.05
N VAL A 51 -4.62 11.51 -3.54
CA VAL A 51 -3.30 11.19 -4.13
C VAL A 51 -3.00 12.10 -5.31
N LYS A 52 -3.97 12.33 -6.20
CA LYS A 52 -3.81 13.29 -7.30
C LYS A 52 -3.47 14.70 -6.77
N TYR A 53 -4.23 15.19 -5.79
CA TYR A 53 -3.95 16.48 -5.16
C TYR A 53 -2.52 16.58 -4.60
N LEU A 54 -2.02 15.51 -3.97
CA LEU A 54 -0.67 15.48 -3.41
C LEU A 54 0.41 15.55 -4.50
N HIS A 55 0.20 14.89 -5.64
CA HIS A 55 1.11 14.96 -6.79
C HIS A 55 1.06 16.32 -7.51
N ASP A 56 -0.10 16.99 -7.51
CA ASP A 56 -0.28 18.33 -8.08
C ASP A 56 0.35 19.44 -7.21
N LEU A 57 0.82 19.13 -5.98
CA LEU A 57 1.52 20.10 -5.14
C LEU A 57 2.85 20.56 -5.77
N PRO A 58 3.29 21.80 -5.49
CA PRO A 58 4.62 22.27 -5.84
C PRO A 58 5.72 21.31 -5.38
N THR A 59 6.75 21.13 -6.21
CA THR A 59 7.87 20.22 -5.93
C THR A 59 8.56 20.56 -4.62
N GLU A 60 8.66 21.85 -4.27
CA GLU A 60 9.25 22.34 -3.02
C GLU A 60 8.46 21.90 -1.79
N ILE A 61 7.15 21.70 -1.92
CA ILE A 61 6.30 21.14 -0.86
C ILE A 61 6.48 19.63 -0.81
N LYS A 62 6.45 18.93 -1.96
CA LYS A 62 6.65 17.48 -2.03
C LYS A 62 8.01 17.05 -1.45
N MET A 63 9.07 17.83 -1.71
CA MET A 63 10.41 17.63 -1.14
C MET A 63 10.47 17.73 0.40
N ARG A 64 9.44 18.28 1.06
CA ARG A 64 9.35 18.29 2.54
C ARG A 64 9.01 16.93 3.11
N ASN A 65 8.44 16.03 2.31
CA ASN A 65 8.27 14.63 2.69
C ASN A 65 9.64 13.91 2.61
N LYS A 66 10.44 14.05 3.66
CA LYS A 66 11.77 13.46 3.76
C LYS A 66 11.72 11.98 4.09
N PRO A 67 12.68 11.16 3.61
CA PRO A 67 12.83 9.78 4.04
C PRO A 67 13.01 9.68 5.56
N SER A 68 12.21 8.82 6.20
CA SER A 68 12.51 8.31 7.56
C SER A 68 13.44 7.08 7.51
N VAL A 69 13.36 6.31 6.42
CA VAL A 69 14.29 5.23 6.03
C VAL A 69 14.74 5.43 4.56
N PRO A 70 15.88 4.86 4.11
CA PRO A 70 16.24 4.86 2.70
C PRO A 70 15.08 4.29 1.90
N GLU A 71 14.60 4.98 0.85
CA GLU A 71 13.43 4.47 0.13
C GLU A 71 12.19 5.34 0.30
N SER A 72 11.99 5.77 1.55
CA SER A 72 10.75 6.41 2.01
C SER A 72 10.73 7.91 1.70
N GLY A 73 9.55 8.52 1.74
CA GLY A 73 9.40 9.93 1.40
C GLY A 73 9.27 10.18 -0.10
N TYR A 74 9.52 11.42 -0.51
CA TYR A 74 9.33 11.87 -1.89
C TYR A 74 10.47 11.45 -2.82
N ARG A 75 10.09 10.97 -4.01
CA ARG A 75 10.94 10.57 -5.12
C ARG A 75 10.50 11.35 -6.35
N ALA A 76 11.31 12.34 -6.74
CA ALA A 76 11.13 13.06 -7.99
C ALA A 76 11.50 12.18 -9.20
N ALA A 77 10.97 12.53 -10.36
CA ALA A 77 11.42 11.96 -11.63
C ALA A 77 12.93 12.18 -11.82
N SER A 78 13.59 11.16 -12.34
CA SER A 78 15.03 11.16 -12.58
C SER A 78 15.33 10.82 -14.04
N PRO A 79 16.56 11.04 -14.54
CA PRO A 79 16.93 10.60 -15.88
C PRO A 79 16.76 9.09 -16.11
N THR A 80 16.91 8.28 -15.05
CA THR A 80 16.72 6.82 -15.12
C THR A 80 15.25 6.41 -15.02
N SER A 81 14.40 7.24 -14.42
CA SER A 81 12.97 7.00 -14.25
C SER A 81 12.17 8.30 -14.53
N PRO A 82 12.13 8.76 -15.80
CA PRO A 82 11.58 10.08 -16.13
C PRO A 82 10.06 10.17 -15.99
N LEU A 83 9.37 9.03 -15.98
CA LEU A 83 7.91 8.94 -15.85
C LEU A 83 7.46 8.55 -14.44
N TYR A 84 8.40 8.33 -13.51
CA TYR A 84 8.09 7.90 -12.16
C TYR A 84 8.23 9.06 -11.18
N GLU A 85 7.16 9.29 -10.43
CA GLU A 85 7.16 10.13 -9.25
C GLU A 85 6.48 9.33 -8.14
N GLY A 86 7.05 9.36 -6.93
CA GLY A 86 6.52 8.60 -5.81
C GLY A 86 6.59 9.39 -4.51
N MET A 87 5.67 9.10 -3.60
CA MET A 87 5.76 9.51 -2.21
C MET A 87 5.13 8.45 -1.32
N GLY A 88 5.69 8.25 -0.14
CA GLY A 88 5.19 7.26 0.80
C GLY A 88 5.45 7.64 2.26
N ILE A 89 4.74 6.94 3.13
CA ILE A 89 4.88 6.98 4.59
C ILE A 89 5.38 5.60 5.00
N TYR A 90 6.52 5.55 5.68
CA TYR A 90 7.02 4.29 6.22
C TYR A 90 6.35 4.00 7.56
N ASP A 91 5.96 2.74 7.77
CA ASP A 91 5.42 2.22 9.03
C ASP A 91 4.30 3.09 9.63
N MET A 92 3.32 3.41 8.78
CA MET A 92 2.19 4.25 9.17
C MET A 92 1.32 3.64 10.28
N HIS A 93 1.31 2.31 10.43
CA HIS A 93 0.54 1.62 11.45
C HIS A 93 1.21 1.68 12.83
N ALA A 94 2.53 1.48 12.93
CA ALA A 94 3.22 1.54 14.22
C ALA A 94 3.57 2.97 14.66
N SER A 95 3.57 3.94 13.72
CA SER A 95 3.90 5.32 14.00
C SER A 95 2.79 6.30 13.55
N PRO A 96 1.80 6.59 14.41
CA PRO A 96 0.83 7.66 14.17
C PRO A 96 1.50 9.02 13.92
N GLN A 97 2.67 9.23 14.53
CA GLN A 97 3.47 10.44 14.32
C GLN A 97 3.97 10.55 12.88
N ALA A 98 4.35 9.44 12.23
CA ALA A 98 4.78 9.45 10.84
C ALA A 98 3.66 9.94 9.89
N PHE A 99 2.41 9.57 10.18
CA PHE A 99 1.26 10.09 9.45
C PHE A 99 1.05 11.59 9.67
N GLU A 100 1.13 12.05 10.92
CA GLU A 100 0.98 13.47 11.25
C GLU A 100 2.09 14.33 10.65
N ASP A 101 3.33 13.85 10.68
CA ASP A 101 4.48 14.53 10.08
C ASP A 101 4.31 14.62 8.56
N PHE A 102 3.92 13.53 7.90
CA PHE A 102 3.60 13.54 6.46
C PHE A 102 2.54 14.58 6.13
N CYS A 103 1.42 14.55 6.86
CA CYS A 103 0.30 15.45 6.61
C CYS A 103 0.68 16.92 6.88
N SER A 104 1.53 17.17 7.87
CA SER A 104 1.97 18.52 8.22
C SER A 104 3.01 19.05 7.22
N ASN A 105 3.97 18.23 6.82
CA ASN A 105 5.00 18.58 5.83
C ASN A 105 4.39 18.94 4.46
N LEU A 106 3.32 18.24 4.06
CA LEU A 106 2.63 18.46 2.79
C LEU A 106 1.44 19.43 2.89
N ASN A 107 1.21 20.06 4.05
CA ASN A 107 0.06 20.94 4.29
C ASN A 107 -1.29 20.30 3.93
N VAL A 108 -1.46 19.02 4.26
CA VAL A 108 -2.66 18.26 3.96
C VAL A 108 -3.82 18.80 4.81
N SER A 109 -4.91 19.19 4.15
CA SER A 109 -6.10 19.72 4.79
C SER A 109 -6.75 18.68 5.72
N PRO A 110 -7.48 19.09 6.78
CA PRO A 110 -8.17 18.16 7.67
C PRO A 110 -9.09 17.17 6.93
N ARG A 111 -9.78 17.63 5.88
CA ARG A 111 -10.64 16.77 5.05
C ARG A 111 -9.83 15.67 4.34
N HIS A 112 -8.68 16.01 3.77
CA HIS A 112 -7.82 15.03 3.11
C HIS A 112 -7.16 14.06 4.11
N ARG A 113 -6.80 14.52 5.32
CA ARG A 113 -6.26 13.65 6.39
C ARG A 113 -7.23 12.54 6.76
N VAL A 114 -8.52 12.85 6.91
CA VAL A 114 -9.55 11.84 7.22
C VAL A 114 -9.59 10.76 6.14
N VAL A 115 -9.55 11.15 4.86
CA VAL A 115 -9.54 10.20 3.73
C VAL A 115 -8.29 9.33 3.74
N LEU A 116 -7.11 9.91 3.97
CA LEU A 116 -5.85 9.16 4.02
C LEU A 116 -5.80 8.18 5.20
N PHE A 117 -6.41 8.53 6.34
CA PHE A 117 -6.39 7.70 7.54
C PHE A 117 -7.46 6.59 7.54
N PHE A 118 -8.56 6.79 6.83
CA PHE A 118 -9.71 5.88 6.89
C PHE A 118 -9.41 4.41 6.53
N PRO A 119 -8.62 4.09 5.48
CA PRO A 119 -8.27 2.69 5.17
C PRO A 119 -7.62 1.95 6.35
N PHE A 120 -6.92 2.68 7.22
CA PHE A 120 -6.19 2.13 8.35
C PHE A 120 -7.09 1.83 9.55
N LEU A 121 -8.14 2.62 9.76
CA LEU A 121 -9.17 2.35 10.78
C LEU A 121 -9.96 1.07 10.48
N CYS A 122 -10.17 0.76 9.21
CA CYS A 122 -10.93 -0.41 8.76
C CYS A 122 -10.09 -1.70 8.68
N SER A 123 -8.78 -1.62 8.94
CA SER A 123 -7.87 -2.77 8.86
C SER A 123 -7.08 -3.00 10.16
N PRO A 124 -7.74 -3.37 11.28
CA PRO A 124 -7.03 -3.77 12.50
C PRO A 124 -6.27 -5.11 12.35
N ASN A 125 -6.62 -5.92 11.34
CA ASN A 125 -5.87 -7.10 10.91
C ASN A 125 -5.35 -6.82 9.51
N ASP A 126 -4.24 -6.08 9.43
CA ASP A 126 -3.55 -5.79 8.18
C ASP A 126 -3.22 -7.09 7.41
N LEU A 127 -3.57 -7.10 6.12
CA LEU A 127 -3.35 -8.23 5.21
C LEU A 127 -1.86 -8.51 4.97
N SER A 128 -0.97 -7.57 5.30
CA SER A 128 0.48 -7.74 5.23
C SER A 128 1.17 -8.03 6.56
N SER A 129 0.46 -8.03 7.69
CA SER A 129 1.08 -8.18 9.01
C SER A 129 1.35 -9.65 9.36
N SER A 130 2.60 -10.09 9.18
CA SER A 130 3.17 -11.28 9.83
C SER A 130 3.79 -10.89 11.18
N PRO A 131 3.56 -11.61 12.30
CA PRO A 131 4.04 -11.23 13.63
C PRO A 131 5.57 -11.23 13.83
N ASN A 132 6.38 -11.65 12.84
CA ASN A 132 7.77 -12.05 13.07
C ASN A 132 8.82 -11.42 12.14
N ASP A 133 8.50 -10.35 11.41
CA ASP A 133 9.40 -9.95 10.33
C ASP A 133 10.33 -8.79 10.67
N THR A 134 11.55 -9.12 11.12
CA THR A 134 12.72 -8.28 10.83
C THR A 134 13.15 -8.55 9.39
N TRP A 135 12.72 -7.70 8.45
CA TRP A 135 13.13 -7.78 7.04
C TRP A 135 14.51 -7.12 6.84
N PRO A 136 15.54 -7.84 6.37
CA PRO A 136 16.74 -7.21 5.83
C PRO A 136 16.43 -6.65 4.44
N ALA A 137 16.83 -5.39 4.21
CA ALA A 137 16.74 -4.71 2.93
C ALA A 137 17.31 -5.56 1.79
N LYS A 138 16.48 -5.87 0.79
CA LYS A 138 16.82 -6.12 -0.61
C LYS A 138 15.54 -6.19 -1.44
N ASP A 139 15.43 -5.22 -2.35
CA ASP A 139 14.82 -5.21 -3.68
C ASP A 139 13.55 -6.05 -3.93
N GLU A 140 12.56 -5.38 -4.52
CA GLU A 140 11.26 -5.88 -5.03
C GLU A 140 10.16 -6.17 -3.98
N VAL A 141 9.14 -5.30 -3.95
CA VAL A 141 7.83 -5.65 -3.38
C VAL A 141 7.13 -6.64 -4.32
N SER A 142 7.50 -7.90 -4.15
CA SER A 142 6.70 -9.06 -4.52
C SER A 142 6.09 -9.59 -3.23
N ILE A 143 4.75 -9.68 -3.15
CA ILE A 143 4.09 -10.42 -2.06
C ILE A 143 4.35 -11.91 -2.34
N LYS A 144 5.56 -12.38 -2.01
CA LYS A 144 5.91 -13.80 -1.99
C LYS A 144 5.29 -14.39 -0.73
N GLY A 145 4.16 -15.09 -0.90
CA GLY A 145 3.64 -15.97 0.13
C GLY A 145 4.63 -17.12 0.33
N THR A 146 5.50 -17.02 1.33
CA THR A 146 6.36 -18.13 1.75
C THR A 146 5.52 -19.13 2.53
N SER A 147 5.23 -20.26 1.90
CA SER A 147 4.74 -21.46 2.57
C SER A 147 5.77 -21.93 3.61
N MET A 148 5.50 -21.69 4.89
CA MET A 148 6.11 -22.46 5.97
C MET A 148 5.28 -23.74 6.15
N LEU A 149 5.75 -24.84 5.55
CA LEU A 149 5.31 -26.21 5.86
C LEU A 149 6.48 -26.98 6.46
N LYS A 150 6.58 -26.87 7.79
CA LYS A 150 6.93 -27.83 8.84
C LYS A 150 7.80 -27.20 9.91
#